data_AF-A0AAN8IN41-F1
#
_entry.id   AF-A0AAN8IN41-F1
#
_cell.length_a   1.000
_cell.length_b   1.000
_cell.length_c   1.000
_cell.angle_alpha   90.00
_cell.angle_beta   90.00
_cell.angle_gamma   90.00
#
_symmetry.space_group_name_H-M   'P 1'
#
loop_
_entity.id
_entity.type
_entity.pdbx_description
1 polymer ?
#
loop_
_entity_poly.entity_id
_entity_poly.type
_entity_poly.pdbx_seq_one_letter_code
_entity_poly.pdbx_strand_id
1 'polypeptide(L)'
;IVSTAKGDVRADELEVDIYAQNNFRVVGEANPIPRLEFIHKPTCKQVFDDWLKIALAHDQYQEPPKTIPAPLVKEFLMNGHATLIEMYRNDRPEIKEHVWSQIPEWLKMPEKELYKISIYGRPGKAVYHAFKHYPLNGQVGFVIGSQEPWVEVYANQGRFDFAASFSSIEHSGLGRYGDPMDPIGDLREVWKTSCLLKKGGIFYLGLPRGADTVVFNLHRLYGPARLAMIMAGFEHLATFRDDSPEPAALNRTHFRQNIRDPAFQDLFVLRKL
;
A
#
# COMPACT_ATOMS: atom_id res chain seq x y z
N ILE A 1 4.89 -6.69 -21.92
CA ILE A 1 3.52 -6.17 -22.16
C ILE A 1 2.76 -6.25 -20.85
N VAL A 2 2.11 -5.16 -20.43
CA VAL A 2 1.27 -5.05 -19.22
C VAL A 2 -0.11 -4.56 -19.66
N SER A 3 -1.17 -5.16 -19.11
CA SER A 3 -2.54 -4.74 -19.41
C SER A 3 -2.91 -3.53 -18.54
N THR A 4 -3.38 -2.46 -19.17
CA THR A 4 -3.75 -1.18 -18.53
C THR A 4 -5.12 -0.73 -19.03
N ALA A 5 -5.64 0.40 -18.51
CA ALA A 5 -6.88 1.00 -19.02
C ALA A 5 -6.79 1.46 -20.49
N LYS A 6 -5.58 1.70 -21.02
CA LYS A 6 -5.34 1.96 -22.46
C LYS A 6 -5.22 0.68 -23.31
N GLY A 7 -5.37 -0.50 -22.70
CA GLY A 7 -5.12 -1.79 -23.34
C GLY A 7 -3.74 -2.36 -22.99
N ASP A 8 -3.25 -3.27 -23.84
CA ASP A 8 -1.97 -3.95 -23.64
C ASP A 8 -0.80 -3.04 -24.07
N VAL A 9 -0.01 -2.60 -23.10
CA VAL A 9 1.03 -1.59 -23.25
C VAL A 9 2.42 -2.21 -23.08
N ARG A 10 3.41 -1.72 -23.83
CA ARG A 10 4.79 -2.20 -23.74
C ARG A 10 5.56 -1.57 -22.57
N ALA A 11 6.63 -2.22 -22.12
CA ALA A 11 7.40 -1.73 -20.98
C ALA A 11 8.07 -0.37 -21.23
N ASP A 12 8.53 -0.10 -22.46
CA ASP A 12 9.12 1.18 -22.88
C ASP A 12 8.11 2.32 -22.89
N GLU A 13 6.84 2.05 -23.20
CA GLU A 13 5.78 3.06 -23.08
C GLU A 13 5.50 3.36 -21.60
N LEU A 14 5.38 2.35 -20.74
CA LEU A 14 5.20 2.55 -19.29
C LEU A 14 6.38 3.27 -18.63
N GLU A 15 7.60 3.04 -19.12
CA GLU A 15 8.80 3.77 -18.68
C GLU A 15 8.59 5.28 -18.83
N VAL A 16 8.16 5.72 -20.01
CA VAL A 16 7.98 7.14 -20.33
C VAL A 16 6.71 7.71 -19.69
N ASP A 17 5.60 6.98 -19.80
CA ASP A 17 4.28 7.45 -19.41
C ASP A 17 4.01 7.32 -17.90
N ILE A 18 4.75 6.49 -17.16
CA ILE A 18 4.49 6.29 -15.73
C ILE A 18 5.78 6.38 -14.94
N TYR A 19 6.76 5.53 -15.20
CA TYR A 19 7.84 5.27 -14.27
C TYR A 19 8.82 6.44 -14.15
N ALA A 20 9.30 6.98 -15.28
CA ALA A 20 10.27 8.07 -15.27
C ALA A 20 9.71 9.33 -14.60
N GLN A 21 8.42 9.61 -14.82
CA GLN A 21 7.71 10.73 -14.19
C GLN A 21 7.57 10.55 -12.67
N ASN A 22 7.58 9.31 -12.19
CA ASN A 22 7.53 8.95 -10.78
C ASN A 22 8.91 8.57 -10.20
N ASN A 23 10.01 8.96 -10.87
CA ASN A 23 11.39 8.72 -10.44
C ASN A 23 11.81 7.24 -10.41
N PHE A 24 11.26 6.44 -11.33
CA PHE A 24 11.59 5.02 -11.51
C PHE A 24 12.08 4.72 -12.92
N ARG A 25 12.89 3.66 -13.04
CA ARG A 25 13.30 3.04 -14.30
C ARG A 25 13.10 1.53 -14.26
N VAL A 26 12.76 0.92 -15.38
CA VAL A 26 12.64 -0.53 -15.54
C VAL A 26 14.02 -1.17 -15.64
N VAL A 27 14.26 -2.18 -14.80
CA VAL A 27 15.55 -2.91 -14.74
C VAL A 27 15.43 -4.42 -14.95
N GLY A 28 14.21 -4.94 -15.10
CA GLY A 28 13.97 -6.36 -15.31
C GLY A 28 12.62 -6.63 -15.96
N GLU A 29 12.51 -7.80 -16.58
CA GLU A 29 11.30 -8.20 -17.30
C GLU A 29 10.07 -8.35 -16.40
N ALA A 30 8.90 -8.11 -16.99
CA ALA A 30 7.62 -8.23 -16.34
C ALA A 30 7.11 -9.67 -16.42
N ASN A 31 7.08 -10.40 -15.29
CA ASN A 31 6.25 -11.59 -15.15
C ASN A 31 5.86 -11.89 -13.68
N PRO A 32 4.68 -11.47 -13.21
CA PRO A 32 3.71 -10.56 -13.84
C PRO A 32 4.00 -9.07 -13.62
N ILE A 33 4.89 -8.72 -12.70
CA ILE A 33 5.18 -7.34 -12.28
C ILE A 33 6.58 -6.94 -12.79
N PRO A 34 6.74 -5.78 -13.46
CA PRO A 34 8.05 -5.25 -13.83
C PRO A 34 8.92 -4.98 -12.60
N ARG A 35 10.24 -5.18 -12.72
CA ARG A 35 11.19 -4.77 -11.67
C ARG A 35 11.64 -3.33 -11.93
N LEU A 36 11.49 -2.48 -10.92
CA LEU A 36 11.88 -1.07 -10.98
C LEU A 36 13.01 -0.75 -10.00
N GLU A 37 13.81 0.25 -10.37
CA GLU A 37 14.73 0.95 -9.49
C GLU A 37 14.44 2.45 -9.50
N PHE A 38 14.84 3.16 -8.44
CA PHE A 38 14.80 4.62 -8.46
C PHE A 38 15.81 5.18 -9.46
N ILE A 39 15.43 6.21 -10.22
CA ILE A 39 16.38 7.00 -11.02
C ILE A 39 17.29 7.78 -10.05
N HIS A 40 16.67 8.48 -9.10
CA HIS A 40 17.35 9.19 -8.02
C HIS A 40 16.72 8.81 -6.67
N LYS A 41 17.28 7.80 -6.00
CA LYS A 41 16.74 7.32 -4.72
C LYS A 41 16.73 8.46 -3.69
N PRO A 42 15.55 8.88 -3.17
CA PRO A 42 15.50 9.94 -2.19
C PRO A 42 16.13 9.48 -0.87
N THR A 43 16.81 10.39 -0.19
CA THR A 43 17.25 10.17 1.19
C THR A 43 16.05 10.17 2.13
N CYS A 44 16.17 9.50 3.28
CA CYS A 44 15.08 9.51 4.27
C CYS A 44 14.75 10.93 4.75
N LYS A 45 15.76 11.79 4.89
CA LYS A 45 15.54 13.21 5.18
C LYS A 45 14.63 13.85 4.12
N GLN A 46 14.92 13.67 2.83
CA GLN A 46 14.07 14.20 1.76
C GLN A 46 12.64 13.65 1.80
N VAL A 47 12.48 12.34 2.01
CA VAL A 47 11.15 11.71 2.12
C VAL A 47 10.32 12.36 3.24
N PHE A 48 10.90 12.53 4.44
CA PHE A 48 10.20 13.13 5.57
C PHE A 48 10.01 14.66 5.42
N ASP A 49 11.00 15.38 4.89
CA ASP A 49 10.90 16.83 4.65
C ASP A 49 9.79 17.16 3.64
N ASP A 50 9.70 16.40 2.55
CA ASP A 50 8.67 16.62 1.53
C ASP A 50 7.27 16.31 2.08
N TRP A 51 7.14 15.25 2.89
CA TRP A 51 5.89 14.97 3.58
C TRP A 51 5.51 16.10 4.55
N LEU A 52 6.47 16.61 5.33
CA LEU A 52 6.24 17.70 6.26
C LEU A 52 5.74 18.96 5.55
N LYS A 53 6.32 19.31 4.38
CA LYS A 53 5.84 20.44 3.57
C LYS A 53 4.38 20.26 3.13
N ILE A 54 4.01 19.06 2.66
CA ILE A 54 2.64 18.77 2.23
C ILE A 54 1.69 18.88 3.44
N ALA A 55 2.05 18.26 4.57
CA ALA A 55 1.25 18.30 5.78
C ALA A 55 1.04 19.72 6.32
N LEU A 56 2.08 20.57 6.31
CA LEU A 56 2.00 21.96 6.77
C LEU A 56 1.21 22.88 5.82
N ALA A 57 1.17 22.57 4.53
CA ALA A 57 0.41 23.34 3.55
C ALA A 57 -1.07 22.93 3.51
N HIS A 58 -1.43 21.81 4.12
CA HIS A 58 -2.76 21.22 4.04
C HIS A 58 -3.66 21.69 5.18
N ASP A 59 -4.89 22.09 4.83
CA ASP A 59 -5.93 22.34 5.80
C ASP A 59 -6.69 21.03 6.08
N GLN A 60 -6.33 20.39 7.20
CA GLN A 60 -6.97 19.17 7.68
C GLN A 60 -8.49 19.34 7.94
N TYR A 61 -8.99 20.57 8.02
CA TYR A 61 -10.40 20.89 8.20
C TYR A 61 -11.19 20.99 6.87
N GLN A 62 -10.56 20.83 5.71
CA GLN A 62 -11.27 20.72 4.43
C GLN A 62 -12.08 19.43 4.26
N GLU A 63 -13.33 19.57 3.78
CA GLU A 63 -14.18 18.43 3.42
C GLU A 63 -13.50 17.53 2.38
N PRO A 64 -13.56 16.18 2.55
CA PRO A 64 -13.02 15.26 1.58
C PRO A 64 -13.57 15.53 0.17
N PRO A 65 -12.70 15.61 -0.86
CA PRO A 65 -13.14 15.85 -2.21
C PRO A 65 -14.00 14.70 -2.74
N LYS A 66 -15.10 15.05 -3.42
CA LYS A 66 -15.98 14.07 -4.09
C LYS A 66 -15.46 13.64 -5.46
N THR A 67 -14.65 14.47 -6.09
CA THR A 67 -14.02 14.19 -7.39
C THR A 67 -12.55 14.57 -7.35
N ILE A 68 -11.76 13.95 -8.23
CA ILE A 68 -10.35 14.32 -8.39
C ILE A 68 -10.30 15.74 -8.99
N PRO A 69 -9.57 16.70 -8.38
CA PRO A 69 -9.38 18.02 -8.96
C PRO A 69 -8.79 17.92 -10.38
N ALA A 70 -9.34 18.68 -11.33
CA ALA A 70 -8.96 18.61 -12.75
C ALA A 70 -7.44 18.60 -13.02
N PRO A 71 -6.61 19.40 -12.31
CA PRO A 71 -5.16 19.38 -12.51
C PRO A 71 -4.50 18.03 -12.15
N LEU A 72 -5.08 17.27 -11.22
CA LEU A 72 -4.48 16.05 -10.67
C LEU A 72 -4.98 14.77 -11.37
N VAL A 73 -6.03 14.85 -12.21
CA VAL A 73 -6.64 13.68 -12.87
C VAL A 73 -5.60 12.88 -13.64
N LYS A 74 -4.73 13.55 -14.39
CA LYS A 74 -3.68 12.92 -15.19
C LYS A 74 -2.71 12.12 -14.32
N GLU A 75 -2.32 12.67 -13.18
CA GLU A 75 -1.37 12.04 -12.25
C GLU A 75 -2.01 10.87 -11.49
N PHE A 76 -3.23 11.05 -10.96
CA PHE A 76 -3.97 9.98 -10.28
C PHE A 76 -4.21 8.78 -11.20
N LEU A 77 -4.52 9.04 -12.47
CA LEU A 77 -4.84 7.99 -13.44
C LEU A 77 -3.62 7.47 -14.19
N MET A 78 -2.40 7.77 -13.72
CA MET A 78 -1.15 7.35 -14.36
C MET A 78 -1.17 7.61 -15.87
N ASN A 79 -1.42 8.85 -16.28
CA ASN A 79 -1.55 9.26 -17.68
C ASN A 79 -2.60 8.47 -18.48
N GLY A 80 -3.67 8.02 -17.81
CA GLY A 80 -4.77 7.26 -18.38
C GLY A 80 -4.55 5.75 -18.39
N HIS A 81 -3.46 5.24 -17.80
CA HIS A 81 -3.21 3.81 -17.66
C HIS A 81 -3.99 3.17 -16.50
N ALA A 82 -4.49 3.96 -15.54
CA ALA A 82 -5.38 3.49 -14.49
C ALA A 82 -6.84 3.84 -14.79
N THR A 83 -7.76 2.95 -14.39
CA THR A 83 -9.21 3.20 -14.48
C THR A 83 -9.66 4.13 -13.35
N LEU A 84 -10.63 5.01 -13.60
CA LEU A 84 -11.34 5.76 -12.56
C LEU A 84 -12.70 5.12 -12.29
N ILE A 85 -13.00 4.89 -11.01
CA ILE A 85 -14.34 4.58 -10.54
C ILE A 85 -14.74 5.62 -9.51
N GLU A 86 -15.89 6.24 -9.74
CA GLU A 86 -16.44 7.25 -8.84
C GLU A 86 -17.22 6.56 -7.71
N MET A 87 -16.73 6.79 -6.50
CA MET A 87 -17.37 6.49 -5.23
C MET A 87 -17.16 7.70 -4.31
N TYR A 88 -17.69 7.64 -3.09
CA TYR A 88 -17.38 8.67 -2.12
C TYR A 88 -17.58 8.17 -0.71
N ARG A 89 -16.65 8.54 0.16
CA ARG A 89 -16.76 8.36 1.59
C ARG A 89 -16.07 9.51 2.32
N ASN A 90 -16.64 9.92 3.44
CA ASN A 90 -16.02 10.82 4.39
C ASN A 90 -15.87 10.03 5.69
N ASP A 91 -14.64 9.63 6.00
CA ASP A 91 -14.33 8.90 7.25
C ASP A 91 -13.40 9.71 8.13
N ARG A 92 -13.52 11.03 8.09
CA ARG A 92 -12.85 11.91 9.05
C ARG A 92 -13.07 11.36 10.47
N PRO A 93 -12.01 11.32 11.29
CA PRO A 93 -12.06 10.61 12.55
C PRO A 93 -13.10 11.24 13.47
N GLU A 94 -14.09 10.44 13.84
CA GLU A 94 -14.83 10.63 15.08
C GLU A 94 -13.99 9.97 16.18
N ILE A 95 -13.76 10.66 17.31
CA ILE A 95 -13.03 10.06 18.45
C ILE A 95 -13.81 8.81 18.90
N LYS A 96 -13.32 7.63 18.53
CA LYS A 96 -13.84 6.34 18.97
C LYS A 96 -12.74 5.64 19.73
N GLU A 97 -13.05 5.34 20.98
CA GLU A 97 -12.12 4.67 21.89
C GLU A 97 -11.91 3.22 21.43
N HIS A 98 -10.66 2.82 21.26
CA HIS A 98 -10.32 1.42 20.97
C HIS A 98 -10.43 0.59 22.25
N VAL A 99 -11.27 -0.46 22.23
CA VAL A 99 -11.48 -1.35 23.38
C VAL A 99 -10.43 -2.47 23.38
N TRP A 100 -9.29 -2.22 24.03
CA TRP A 100 -8.18 -3.18 24.13
C TRP A 100 -8.38 -4.29 25.18
N SER A 101 -9.42 -4.18 26.01
CA SER A 101 -9.68 -5.11 27.13
C SER A 101 -10.03 -6.54 26.69
N GLN A 102 -10.32 -6.75 25.40
CA GLN A 102 -10.70 -8.06 24.85
C GLN A 102 -9.51 -8.94 24.44
N ILE A 103 -8.28 -8.40 24.40
CA ILE A 103 -7.07 -9.14 23.98
C ILE A 103 -6.92 -10.51 24.68
N PRO A 104 -7.10 -10.64 26.01
CA PRO A 104 -6.91 -11.93 26.68
C PRO A 104 -7.85 -13.04 26.18
N GLU A 105 -9.07 -12.70 25.77
CA GLU A 105 -10.03 -13.65 25.21
C GLU A 105 -9.70 -13.98 23.75
N TRP A 106 -9.27 -12.99 22.96
CA TRP A 106 -8.81 -13.20 21.58
C TRP A 106 -7.62 -14.16 21.50
N LEU A 107 -6.69 -14.09 22.47
CA LEU A 107 -5.53 -15.00 22.53
C LEU A 107 -5.92 -16.47 22.77
N LYS A 108 -7.12 -16.73 23.29
CA LYS A 108 -7.64 -18.10 23.51
C LYS A 108 -8.45 -18.62 22.33
N MET A 109 -8.70 -17.79 21.31
CA MET A 109 -9.54 -18.18 20.18
C MET A 109 -8.86 -19.26 19.31
N PRO A 110 -9.62 -20.27 18.84
CA PRO A 110 -9.09 -21.23 17.88
C PRO A 110 -8.66 -20.54 16.58
N GLU A 111 -7.57 -21.00 15.96
CA GLU A 111 -7.01 -20.44 14.71
C GLU A 111 -8.08 -20.29 13.60
N LYS A 112 -8.98 -21.26 13.50
CA LYS A 112 -10.09 -21.27 12.53
C LYS A 112 -11.09 -20.12 12.72
N GLU A 113 -11.11 -19.47 13.88
CA GLU A 113 -12.07 -18.43 14.25
C GLU A 113 -11.48 -17.02 14.24
N LEU A 114 -10.17 -16.87 14.00
CA LEU A 114 -9.49 -15.56 14.02
C LEU A 114 -10.07 -14.55 13.00
N TYR A 115 -10.69 -15.02 11.91
CA TYR A 115 -11.35 -14.14 10.95
C TYR A 115 -12.53 -13.36 11.56
N LYS A 116 -13.11 -13.82 12.69
CA LYS A 116 -14.26 -13.19 13.34
C LYS A 116 -13.91 -11.90 14.07
N ILE A 117 -12.66 -11.75 14.51
CA ILE A 117 -12.17 -10.55 15.23
C ILE A 117 -11.47 -9.56 14.30
N SER A 118 -11.21 -9.96 13.05
CA SER A 118 -10.71 -9.08 12.01
C SER A 118 -11.87 -8.30 11.41
N ILE A 119 -11.80 -6.96 11.45
CA ILE A 119 -12.74 -6.09 10.73
C ILE A 119 -12.69 -6.32 9.21
N TYR A 120 -11.60 -6.93 8.72
CA TYR A 120 -11.37 -7.29 7.33
C TYR A 120 -11.81 -8.72 6.99
N GLY A 121 -12.43 -9.44 7.93
CA GLY A 121 -12.90 -10.81 7.73
C GLY A 121 -11.78 -11.80 7.40
N ARG A 122 -12.05 -12.74 6.45
CA ARG A 122 -11.10 -13.79 6.03
C ARG A 122 -9.78 -13.24 5.46
N PRO A 123 -9.76 -12.20 4.61
CA PRO A 123 -8.51 -11.58 4.14
C PRO A 123 -7.54 -11.20 5.26
N GLY A 124 -8.05 -10.77 6.43
CA GLY A 124 -7.19 -10.43 7.57
C GLY A 124 -6.40 -11.61 8.14
N LYS A 125 -6.79 -12.87 7.88
CA LYS A 125 -6.01 -14.05 8.29
C LYS A 125 -4.67 -14.17 7.56
N ALA A 126 -4.51 -13.53 6.39
CA ALA A 126 -3.25 -13.53 5.66
C ALA A 126 -2.10 -12.99 6.53
N VAL A 127 -2.36 -11.95 7.36
CA VAL A 127 -1.37 -11.39 8.30
C VAL A 127 -0.88 -12.46 9.29
N TYR A 128 -1.81 -13.22 9.87
CA TYR A 128 -1.50 -14.29 10.81
C TYR A 128 -0.64 -15.39 10.16
N HIS A 129 -1.03 -15.85 8.95
CA HIS A 129 -0.29 -16.89 8.24
C HIS A 129 1.12 -16.43 7.84
N ALA A 130 1.27 -15.17 7.46
CA ALA A 130 2.57 -14.60 7.15
C ALA A 130 3.47 -14.50 8.38
N PHE A 131 2.95 -14.06 9.52
CA PHE A 131 3.74 -14.01 10.77
C PHE A 131 4.15 -15.40 11.26
N LYS A 132 3.35 -16.44 10.98
CA LYS A 132 3.69 -17.83 11.29
C LYS A 132 4.83 -18.35 10.41
N HIS A 133 4.82 -18.02 9.12
CA HIS A 133 5.87 -18.40 8.16
C HIS A 133 7.16 -17.60 8.33
N TYR A 134 7.04 -16.32 8.72
CA TYR A 134 8.14 -15.40 8.92
C TYR A 134 8.10 -14.88 10.38
N PRO A 135 8.50 -15.71 11.36
CA PRO A 135 8.31 -15.40 12.77
C PRO A 135 9.14 -14.19 13.23
N LEU A 136 8.52 -13.37 14.08
CA LEU A 136 9.04 -12.09 14.58
C LEU A 136 9.77 -12.22 15.93
N ASN A 137 10.32 -13.40 16.22
CA ASN A 137 10.90 -13.71 17.53
C ASN A 137 12.09 -12.80 17.84
N GLY A 138 11.98 -12.01 18.92
CA GLY A 138 13.02 -11.07 19.34
C GLY A 138 13.16 -9.84 18.43
N GLN A 139 12.23 -9.61 17.50
CA GLN A 139 12.25 -8.48 16.58
C GLN A 139 11.45 -7.29 17.10
N VAL A 140 11.89 -6.08 16.77
CA VAL A 140 11.17 -4.84 17.08
C VAL A 140 10.53 -4.32 15.80
N GLY A 141 9.24 -4.07 15.81
CA GLY A 141 8.52 -3.56 14.65
C GLY A 141 7.41 -2.58 15.01
N PHE A 142 6.80 -2.02 13.97
CA PHE A 142 5.70 -1.07 14.09
C PHE A 142 4.56 -1.43 13.14
N VAL A 143 3.34 -1.04 13.50
CA VAL A 143 2.13 -1.28 12.70
C VAL A 143 1.61 0.05 12.19
N ILE A 144 1.35 0.13 10.88
CA ILE A 144 0.89 1.33 10.20
C ILE A 144 -0.60 1.20 9.95
N GLY A 145 -1.38 2.04 10.63
CA GLY A 145 -2.83 2.14 10.47
C GLY A 145 -3.46 3.33 11.21
N SER A 146 -2.67 4.37 11.55
CA SER A 146 -3.13 5.54 12.30
C SER A 146 -3.10 6.80 11.43
N GLN A 147 -4.05 7.70 11.66
CA GLN A 147 -4.24 8.95 10.91
C GLN A 147 -3.38 10.12 11.41
N GLU A 148 -2.65 9.96 12.51
CA GLU A 148 -1.81 11.02 13.08
C GLU A 148 -0.31 10.80 12.83
N PRO A 149 0.46 11.87 12.54
CA PRO A 149 1.90 11.78 12.36
C PRO A 149 2.60 11.46 13.69
N TRP A 150 3.41 10.40 13.66
CA TRP A 150 4.23 9.96 14.79
C TRP A 150 5.50 10.82 14.82
N VAL A 151 5.59 11.79 15.74
CA VAL A 151 6.83 12.56 15.97
C VAL A 151 8.01 11.62 16.31
N GLU A 152 7.73 10.43 16.86
CA GLU A 152 8.69 9.39 17.19
C GLU A 152 9.37 8.75 15.96
N VAL A 153 8.78 8.85 14.77
CA VAL A 153 9.33 8.27 13.52
C VAL A 153 10.61 8.97 13.09
N TYR A 154 10.76 10.26 13.39
CA TYR A 154 11.97 11.02 13.07
C TYR A 154 13.19 10.53 13.88
N ALA A 155 12.98 10.09 15.12
CA ALA A 155 14.04 9.58 16.01
C ALA A 155 14.42 8.12 15.75
N ASN A 156 13.66 7.38 14.93
CA ASN A 156 13.75 5.91 14.82
C ASN A 156 14.09 5.39 13.41
N GLN A 157 14.73 6.20 12.55
CA GLN A 157 15.19 5.77 11.23
C GLN A 157 16.07 4.50 11.31
N GLY A 158 15.75 3.49 10.52
CA GLY A 158 16.50 2.22 10.45
C GLY A 158 16.53 1.43 11.75
N ARG A 159 15.53 1.57 12.64
CA ARG A 159 15.51 0.87 13.94
C ARG A 159 14.63 -0.37 13.98
N PHE A 160 13.73 -0.53 13.02
CA PHE A 160 12.75 -1.61 13.03
C PHE A 160 13.18 -2.78 12.15
N ASP A 161 13.04 -4.00 12.69
CA ASP A 161 13.28 -5.25 11.99
C ASP A 161 12.10 -5.62 11.08
N PHE A 162 10.89 -5.18 11.44
CA PHE A 162 9.70 -5.36 10.62
C PHE A 162 8.71 -4.20 10.69
N ALA A 163 7.85 -4.12 9.67
CA ALA A 163 6.70 -3.23 9.59
C ALA A 163 5.50 -4.03 9.10
N ALA A 164 4.30 -3.68 9.54
CA ALA A 164 3.07 -4.28 9.01
C ALA A 164 2.04 -3.20 8.69
N SER A 165 1.40 -3.31 7.53
CA SER A 165 0.24 -2.48 7.15
C SER A 165 -0.73 -3.35 6.39
N PHE A 166 -2.00 -3.33 6.77
CA PHE A 166 -3.04 -4.10 6.10
C PHE A 166 -4.28 -3.24 5.95
N SER A 167 -4.71 -3.05 4.70
CA SER A 167 -5.81 -2.15 4.34
C SER A 167 -5.66 -0.74 4.93
N SER A 168 -4.60 -0.03 4.53
CA SER A 168 -4.34 1.33 5.00
C SER A 168 -3.68 2.19 3.92
N ILE A 169 -2.53 1.74 3.39
CA ILE A 169 -1.72 2.53 2.44
C ILE A 169 -2.47 2.82 1.13
N GLU A 170 -3.41 1.96 0.71
CA GLU A 170 -4.23 2.18 -0.48
C GLU A 170 -5.13 3.42 -0.42
N HIS A 171 -5.34 3.97 0.77
CA HIS A 171 -6.19 5.13 1.00
C HIS A 171 -5.42 6.45 0.95
N SER A 172 -4.09 6.41 1.11
CA SER A 172 -3.26 7.60 1.28
C SER A 172 -3.27 8.51 0.06
N GLY A 173 -3.47 9.81 0.27
CA GLY A 173 -3.48 10.81 -0.77
C GLY A 173 -4.82 10.96 -1.50
N LEU A 174 -5.89 10.31 -1.02
CA LEU A 174 -7.24 10.39 -1.60
C LEU A 174 -8.15 11.38 -0.87
N GLY A 175 -7.73 11.90 0.29
CA GLY A 175 -8.47 12.89 1.06
C GLY A 175 -9.67 12.36 1.85
N ARG A 176 -9.99 11.05 1.76
CA ARG A 176 -11.11 10.43 2.50
C ARG A 176 -11.07 10.67 4.00
N TYR A 177 -9.86 10.77 4.56
CA TYR A 177 -9.64 10.93 5.98
C TYR A 177 -9.29 12.37 6.37
N GLY A 178 -9.38 13.31 5.44
CA GLY A 178 -8.85 14.67 5.61
C GLY A 178 -7.35 14.77 5.34
N ASP A 179 -6.73 13.73 4.78
CA ASP A 179 -5.36 13.75 4.28
C ASP A 179 -5.21 14.66 3.05
N PRO A 180 -4.01 15.22 2.79
CA PRO A 180 -3.76 16.00 1.58
C PRO A 180 -3.96 15.15 0.33
N MET A 181 -4.54 15.74 -0.72
CA MET A 181 -4.62 15.09 -2.03
C MET A 181 -3.21 14.92 -2.62
N ASP A 182 -2.79 13.67 -2.79
CA ASP A 182 -1.47 13.32 -3.33
C ASP A 182 -1.60 12.09 -4.26
N PRO A 183 -1.43 12.27 -5.58
CA PRO A 183 -1.44 11.17 -6.54
C PRO A 183 -0.47 10.03 -6.19
N ILE A 184 0.62 10.31 -5.48
CA ILE A 184 1.64 9.36 -5.05
C ILE A 184 1.69 9.13 -3.53
N GLY A 185 0.61 9.48 -2.81
CA GLY A 185 0.56 9.38 -1.35
C GLY A 185 0.84 7.98 -0.80
N ASP A 186 0.31 6.94 -1.46
CA ASP A 186 0.62 5.52 -1.19
C ASP A 186 2.12 5.20 -1.32
N LEU A 187 2.77 5.68 -2.39
CA LEU A 187 4.21 5.50 -2.60
C LEU A 187 5.02 6.17 -1.49
N ARG A 188 4.63 7.38 -1.08
CA ARG A 188 5.29 8.10 0.03
C ARG A 188 5.15 7.36 1.35
N GLU A 189 4.00 6.75 1.66
CA GLU A 189 3.86 5.90 2.85
C GLU A 189 4.82 4.71 2.82
N VAL A 190 4.95 4.05 1.67
CA VAL A 190 5.90 2.95 1.49
C VAL A 190 7.35 3.44 1.65
N TRP A 191 7.71 4.61 1.14
CA TRP A 191 9.05 5.16 1.30
C TRP A 191 9.36 5.57 2.74
N LYS A 192 8.40 6.17 3.46
CA LYS A 192 8.52 6.45 4.91
C LYS A 192 8.74 5.16 5.69
N THR A 193 7.96 4.13 5.37
CA THR A 193 8.08 2.79 5.97
C THR A 193 9.46 2.19 5.71
N SER A 194 9.92 2.26 4.45
CA SER A 194 11.26 1.81 4.07
C SER A 194 12.33 2.52 4.88
N CYS A 195 12.21 3.83 5.12
CA CYS A 195 13.17 4.60 5.92
C CYS A 195 13.26 4.18 7.40
N LEU A 196 12.15 3.71 7.97
CA LEU A 196 12.09 3.20 9.34
C LEU A 196 12.65 1.78 9.49
N LEU A 197 12.53 0.98 8.43
CA LEU A 197 13.05 -0.38 8.40
C LEU A 197 14.58 -0.43 8.30
N LYS A 198 15.20 -1.38 8.99
CA LYS A 198 16.58 -1.79 8.75
C LYS A 198 16.72 -2.40 7.35
N LYS A 199 17.91 -2.32 6.76
CA LYS A 199 18.24 -3.14 5.59
C LYS A 199 18.04 -4.62 5.96
N GLY A 200 17.37 -5.38 5.09
CA GLY A 200 16.97 -6.76 5.35
C GLY A 200 15.70 -6.91 6.20
N GLY A 201 15.14 -5.82 6.75
CA GLY A 201 13.89 -5.85 7.50
C GLY A 201 12.69 -6.22 6.62
N ILE A 202 11.65 -6.78 7.24
CA ILE A 202 10.48 -7.33 6.54
C ILE A 202 9.29 -6.39 6.64
N PHE A 203 8.68 -6.05 5.50
CA PHE A 203 7.44 -5.32 5.41
C PHE A 203 6.31 -6.27 4.99
N TYR A 204 5.34 -6.46 5.88
CA TYR A 204 4.10 -7.18 5.60
C TYR A 204 3.05 -6.17 5.12
N LEU A 205 2.79 -6.15 3.82
CA LEU A 205 1.98 -5.13 3.17
C LEU A 205 0.73 -5.76 2.52
N GLY A 206 -0.44 -5.51 3.09
CA GLY A 206 -1.74 -5.95 2.58
C GLY A 206 -2.40 -4.88 1.72
N LEU A 207 -2.59 -5.17 0.43
CA LEU A 207 -3.16 -4.23 -0.54
C LEU A 207 -4.24 -4.90 -1.41
N PRO A 208 -5.27 -4.16 -1.85
CA PRO A 208 -6.24 -4.66 -2.82
C PRO A 208 -5.59 -4.93 -4.18
N ARG A 209 -5.63 -6.18 -4.65
CA ARG A 209 -5.15 -6.55 -5.99
C ARG A 209 -6.26 -6.36 -7.03
N GLY A 210 -5.89 -5.89 -8.22
CA GLY A 210 -6.81 -5.81 -9.36
C GLY A 210 -6.14 -5.27 -10.62
N ALA A 211 -6.93 -4.82 -11.60
CA ALA A 211 -6.39 -3.92 -12.62
C ALA A 211 -6.09 -2.56 -11.96
N ASP A 212 -5.04 -1.86 -12.41
CA ASP A 212 -4.67 -0.54 -11.88
C ASP A 212 -5.88 0.41 -11.94
N THR A 213 -6.40 0.78 -10.76
CA THR A 213 -7.67 1.51 -10.63
C THR A 213 -7.63 2.46 -9.43
N VAL A 214 -8.13 3.67 -9.61
CA VAL A 214 -8.48 4.58 -8.51
C VAL A 214 -10.00 4.50 -8.30
N VAL A 215 -10.42 3.93 -7.18
CA VAL A 215 -11.80 4.02 -6.70
C VAL A 215 -11.88 5.27 -5.86
N PHE A 216 -12.08 6.41 -6.50
CA PHE A 216 -12.00 7.71 -5.84
C PHE A 216 -13.24 7.95 -4.98
N ASN A 217 -13.19 8.50 -3.77
CA ASN A 217 -12.01 8.79 -2.93
C ASN A 217 -11.67 7.63 -1.96
N LEU A 218 -12.19 6.42 -2.23
CA LEU A 218 -12.16 5.30 -1.31
C LEU A 218 -10.79 4.62 -1.20
N HIS A 219 -10.25 4.06 -2.28
CA HIS A 219 -8.99 3.30 -2.29
C HIS A 219 -8.41 3.11 -3.70
N ARG A 220 -7.20 2.54 -3.78
CA ARG A 220 -6.58 2.06 -5.03
C ARG A 220 -6.62 0.54 -5.13
N LEU A 221 -6.85 0.03 -6.34
CA LEU A 221 -6.55 -1.36 -6.71
C LEU A 221 -5.18 -1.40 -7.40
N TYR A 222 -4.34 -2.33 -6.98
CA TYR A 222 -2.97 -2.43 -7.45
C TYR A 222 -2.87 -3.48 -8.57
N GLY A 223 -2.68 -2.97 -9.78
CA GLY A 223 -2.26 -3.74 -10.93
C GLY A 223 -0.74 -3.76 -11.08
N PRO A 224 -0.21 -4.42 -12.12
CA PRO A 224 1.22 -4.58 -12.27
C PRO A 224 1.97 -3.25 -12.40
N ALA A 225 1.33 -2.19 -12.93
CA ALA A 225 2.00 -0.92 -13.11
C ALA A 225 2.22 -0.19 -11.78
N ARG A 226 1.17 -0.04 -10.95
CA ARG A 226 1.29 0.61 -9.63
C ARG A 226 2.05 -0.27 -8.64
N LEU A 227 1.78 -1.57 -8.63
CA LEU A 227 2.42 -2.50 -7.70
C LEU A 227 3.94 -2.59 -7.90
N ALA A 228 4.42 -2.42 -9.14
CA ALA A 228 5.85 -2.32 -9.43
C ALA A 228 6.52 -1.13 -8.72
N MET A 229 5.85 0.03 -8.66
CA MET A 229 6.36 1.21 -7.94
C MET A 229 6.32 1.02 -6.42
N ILE A 230 5.29 0.34 -5.90
CA ILE A 230 5.19 -0.04 -4.48
C ILE A 230 6.33 -0.99 -4.07
N MET A 231 6.66 -1.97 -4.90
CA MET A 231 7.68 -2.97 -4.59
C MET A 231 9.12 -2.48 -4.84
N ALA A 232 9.31 -1.31 -5.44
CA ALA A 232 10.62 -0.78 -5.75
C ALA A 232 11.47 -0.57 -4.48
N GLY A 233 12.70 -1.11 -4.48
CA GLY A 233 13.59 -1.10 -3.32
C GLY A 233 13.32 -2.22 -2.30
N PHE A 234 12.44 -3.16 -2.63
CA PHE A 234 12.19 -4.37 -1.86
C PHE A 234 12.37 -5.62 -2.73
N GLU A 235 12.68 -6.74 -2.09
CA GLU A 235 12.60 -8.07 -2.65
C GLU A 235 11.27 -8.71 -2.23
N HIS A 236 10.51 -9.22 -3.20
CA HIS A 236 9.29 -9.98 -2.92
C HIS A 236 9.63 -11.40 -2.48
N LEU A 237 9.26 -11.76 -1.25
CA LEU A 237 9.52 -13.09 -0.68
C LEU A 237 8.35 -14.05 -0.87
N ALA A 238 7.13 -13.56 -0.62
CA ALA A 238 5.91 -14.36 -0.69
C ALA A 238 4.67 -13.49 -0.83
N THR A 239 3.58 -14.08 -1.31
CA THR A 239 2.24 -13.50 -1.27
C THR A 239 1.31 -14.45 -0.53
N PHE A 240 0.59 -13.98 0.47
CA PHE A 240 -0.49 -14.73 1.14
C PHE A 240 -1.83 -14.19 0.69
N ARG A 241 -2.80 -15.10 0.50
CA ARG A 241 -4.12 -14.78 -0.02
C ARG A 241 -5.20 -15.43 0.84
N ASP A 242 -6.18 -14.63 1.22
CA ASP A 242 -7.35 -15.06 1.98
C ASP A 242 -6.98 -15.87 3.23
N ASP A 243 -7.57 -17.06 3.40
CA ASP A 243 -7.32 -17.98 4.50
C ASP A 243 -6.36 -19.11 4.14
N SER A 244 -5.68 -19.03 2.99
CA SER A 244 -4.67 -20.00 2.58
C SER A 244 -3.45 -19.95 3.53
N PRO A 245 -3.04 -21.10 4.10
CA PRO A 245 -1.80 -21.18 4.85
C PRO A 245 -0.56 -21.15 3.94
N GLU A 246 -0.70 -21.51 2.66
CA GLU A 246 0.40 -21.59 1.70
C GLU A 246 0.55 -20.29 0.89
N PRO A 247 1.79 -19.90 0.52
CA PRO A 247 2.02 -18.73 -0.32
C PRO A 247 1.53 -18.96 -1.76
N ALA A 248 0.89 -17.94 -2.32
CA ALA A 248 0.39 -17.92 -3.69
C ALA A 248 1.45 -17.39 -4.67
N ALA A 249 1.64 -18.11 -5.79
CA ALA A 249 2.40 -17.58 -6.91
C ALA A 249 1.62 -16.48 -7.63
N LEU A 250 2.28 -15.37 -7.98
CA LEU A 250 1.66 -14.31 -8.77
C LEU A 250 1.64 -14.68 -10.26
N ASN A 251 0.51 -14.47 -10.92
CA ASN A 251 0.38 -14.65 -12.36
C ASN A 251 -0.39 -13.46 -12.97
N ARG A 252 -0.36 -13.33 -14.29
CA ARG A 252 -0.99 -12.21 -15.00
C ARG A 252 -2.52 -12.22 -14.91
N THR A 253 -3.15 -13.39 -14.79
CA THR A 253 -4.62 -13.48 -14.72
C THR A 253 -5.17 -12.93 -13.41
N HIS A 254 -4.37 -12.96 -12.33
CA HIS A 254 -4.72 -12.32 -11.06
C HIS A 254 -4.93 -10.80 -11.18
N PHE A 255 -4.41 -10.14 -12.22
CA PHE A 255 -4.58 -8.68 -12.38
C PHE A 255 -5.65 -8.29 -13.41
N ARG A 256 -6.42 -9.27 -13.92
CA ARG A 256 -7.45 -9.05 -14.95
C ARG A 256 -8.88 -8.87 -14.40
N GLN A 257 -9.07 -8.94 -13.09
CA GLN A 257 -10.40 -9.05 -12.48
C GLN A 257 -11.13 -7.72 -12.27
N ASN A 258 -12.46 -7.82 -12.25
CA ASN A 258 -13.44 -6.73 -12.29
C ASN A 258 -13.81 -6.25 -10.87
N ILE A 259 -14.04 -4.94 -10.70
CA ILE A 259 -14.08 -4.19 -9.42
C ILE A 259 -15.21 -4.61 -8.44
N ARG A 260 -16.14 -5.50 -8.82
CA ARG A 260 -17.36 -5.79 -8.05
C ARG A 260 -17.25 -6.94 -7.03
N ASP A 261 -16.11 -7.62 -6.92
CA ASP A 261 -15.96 -8.77 -6.02
C ASP A 261 -15.16 -8.36 -4.75
N PRO A 262 -15.75 -8.52 -3.54
CA PRO A 262 -15.26 -7.93 -2.30
C PRO A 262 -14.00 -8.57 -1.67
N ALA A 263 -13.37 -9.59 -2.26
CA ALA A 263 -12.30 -10.37 -1.62
C ALA A 263 -11.01 -10.51 -2.46
N PHE A 264 -10.18 -9.45 -2.56
CA PHE A 264 -8.88 -9.53 -3.26
C PHE A 264 -7.70 -8.84 -2.56
N GLN A 265 -7.73 -8.70 -1.23
CA GLN A 265 -6.53 -8.20 -0.54
C GLN A 265 -5.49 -9.32 -0.44
N ASP A 266 -4.40 -9.13 -1.16
CA ASP A 266 -3.22 -9.98 -1.06
C ASP A 266 -2.27 -9.34 -0.04
N LEU A 267 -1.64 -10.16 0.81
CA LEU A 267 -0.55 -9.72 1.69
C LEU A 267 0.79 -10.05 1.03
N PHE A 268 1.56 -9.03 0.72
CA PHE A 268 2.91 -9.15 0.19
C PHE A 268 3.92 -9.12 1.33
N VAL A 269 4.80 -10.13 1.38
CA VAL A 269 5.97 -10.16 2.27
C VAL A 269 7.17 -9.62 1.51
N LEU A 270 7.66 -8.47 1.92
CA LEU A 270 8.69 -7.71 1.21
C LEU A 270 9.93 -7.52 2.09
N ARG A 271 11.12 -7.84 1.59
CA ARG A 271 12.39 -7.60 2.30
C ARG A 271 13.06 -6.33 1.78
N LYS A 272 13.40 -5.40 2.65
CA LYS A 272 14.10 -4.17 2.26
C LYS A 272 15.52 -4.47 1.75
N LEU A 273 15.85 -3.94 0.57
CA LEU A 273 17.17 -4.04 -0.07
C LEU A 273 18.22 -3.05 0.48
#